data_AF-U6R8Y5-F1
#
_entry.id   AF-U6R8Y5-F1
#
_cell.length_a   1.000
_cell.length_b   1.000
_cell.length_c   1.000
_cell.angle_alpha   90.00
_cell.angle_beta   90.00
_cell.angle_gamma   90.00
#
_symmetry.space_group_name_H-M   'P 1'
#
loop_
_entity.id
_entity.type
_entity.pdbx_description
1 polymer ?
#
loop_
_entity_poly.entity_id
_entity_poly.type
_entity_poly.pdbx_seq_one_letter_code
_entity_poly.pdbx_strand_id
1 'polypeptide(L)'
;MTFPERMTFDGDWRPALDFIARAYKDNSSVRSSIEGERNIQGFFTAYLSINAYYLTMPEVELNHGFCDMFLMPDLQRYPEVEHSYILELKYLPKDKFEAQSAEQCDAVLRMGAGKDGRGINCPPDKTDAPDWDCPM
;
A
#
# COMPACT_ATOMS: atom_id res chain seq x y z
N MET A 1 -1.28 20.20 5.72
CA MET A 1 -1.07 18.81 6.15
C MET A 1 -0.13 18.12 5.18
N THR A 2 0.81 17.35 5.71
CA THR A 2 1.65 16.42 4.94
C THR A 2 0.82 15.23 4.47
N PHE A 3 1.28 14.47 3.46
CA PHE A 3 0.55 13.29 2.97
C PHE A 3 0.23 12.25 4.08
N PRO A 4 1.14 11.97 5.05
CA PRO A 4 0.82 11.12 6.20
C PRO A 4 -0.35 11.63 7.05
N GLU A 5 -0.46 12.94 7.29
CA GLU A 5 -1.53 13.52 8.12
C GLU A 5 -2.92 13.40 7.46
N ARG A 6 -3.00 13.58 6.14
CA ARG A 6 -4.26 13.41 5.39
C ARG A 6 -4.75 11.96 5.41
N MET A 7 -3.82 11.01 5.29
CA MET A 7 -4.11 9.60 5.50
C MET A 7 -4.61 9.35 6.93
N THR A 8 -3.96 9.95 7.93
CA THR A 8 -4.30 9.72 9.34
C THR A 8 -5.69 10.26 9.72
N PHE A 9 -6.00 11.50 9.35
CA PHE A 9 -7.18 12.21 9.87
C PHE A 9 -8.34 12.30 8.89
N ASP A 10 -8.09 12.25 7.58
CA ASP A 10 -9.15 12.40 6.55
C ASP A 10 -9.46 11.07 5.83
N GLY A 11 -8.66 10.03 6.07
CA GLY A 11 -8.77 8.75 5.38
C GLY A 11 -8.22 8.80 3.95
N ASP A 12 -7.52 9.87 3.59
CA ASP A 12 -7.00 10.11 2.24
C ASP A 12 -5.64 9.41 2.06
N TRP A 13 -5.71 8.09 1.92
CA TRP A 13 -4.55 7.18 1.87
C TRP A 13 -3.75 7.27 0.57
N ARG A 14 -4.41 7.55 -0.56
CA ARG A 14 -3.82 7.42 -1.91
C ARG A 14 -2.57 8.28 -2.09
N PRO A 15 -2.55 9.58 -1.73
CA PRO A 15 -1.36 10.40 -1.88
C PRO A 15 -0.15 9.88 -1.09
N ALA A 16 -0.37 9.31 0.09
CA ALA A 16 0.71 8.75 0.92
C ALA A 16 1.28 7.47 0.31
N LEU A 17 0.42 6.54 -0.14
CA LEU A 17 0.88 5.29 -0.76
C LEU A 17 1.54 5.55 -2.14
N ASP A 18 1.01 6.48 -2.94
CA ASP A 18 1.62 6.88 -4.21
C ASP A 18 3.02 7.47 -4.01
N PHE A 19 3.21 8.25 -2.95
CA PHE A 19 4.52 8.79 -2.58
C PHE A 19 5.51 7.67 -2.24
N ILE A 20 5.12 6.71 -1.39
CA ILE A 20 5.98 5.58 -1.00
C ILE A 20 6.29 4.71 -2.22
N ALA A 21 5.32 4.45 -3.09
CA ALA A 21 5.52 3.65 -4.31
C ALA A 21 6.50 4.33 -5.28
N ARG A 22 6.41 5.65 -5.47
CA ARG A 22 7.38 6.40 -6.28
C ARG A 22 8.77 6.38 -5.64
N ALA A 23 8.85 6.61 -4.34
CA ALA A 23 10.10 6.49 -3.61
C ALA A 23 10.71 5.08 -3.74
N TYR A 24 9.89 4.03 -3.72
CA TYR A 24 10.36 2.67 -4.00
C TYR A 24 10.92 2.55 -5.40
N LYS A 25 10.18 3.01 -6.43
CA LYS A 25 10.62 3.00 -7.83
C LYS A 25 11.99 3.67 -7.97
N ASP A 26 12.13 4.89 -7.45
CA ASP A 26 13.33 5.72 -7.61
C ASP A 26 14.56 5.19 -6.86
N ASN A 27 14.35 4.37 -5.82
CA ASN A 27 15.42 3.82 -4.98
C ASN A 27 15.64 2.31 -5.16
N SER A 28 14.81 1.63 -5.96
CA SER A 28 14.91 0.19 -6.23
C SER A 28 15.92 -0.10 -7.35
N SER A 29 16.71 -1.15 -7.18
CA SER A 29 17.69 -1.62 -8.17
C SER A 29 17.21 -2.91 -8.84
N VAL A 30 17.89 -3.36 -9.91
CA VAL A 30 17.64 -4.68 -10.52
C VAL A 30 17.68 -5.82 -9.50
N ARG A 31 18.54 -5.74 -8.46
CA ARG A 31 18.58 -6.75 -7.39
C ARG A 31 17.36 -6.69 -6.47
N SER A 32 16.81 -5.50 -6.24
CA SER A 32 15.55 -5.31 -5.51
C SER A 32 14.39 -6.01 -6.23
N SER A 33 14.41 -6.00 -7.56
CA SER A 33 13.41 -6.72 -8.38
C SER A 33 13.51 -8.24 -8.31
N ILE A 34 14.70 -8.80 -7.96
CA ILE A 34 14.90 -10.25 -7.80
C ILE A 34 14.30 -10.74 -6.47
N GLU A 35 14.40 -9.93 -5.41
CA GLU A 35 13.76 -10.21 -4.12
C GLU A 35 12.23 -10.04 -4.16
N GLY A 36 11.72 -9.32 -5.17
CA GLY A 36 10.31 -9.23 -5.51
C GLY A 36 9.45 -8.67 -4.37
N GLU A 37 8.42 -9.42 -4.00
CA GLU A 37 7.40 -9.03 -3.01
C GLU A 37 7.99 -8.73 -1.62
N ARG A 38 9.00 -9.49 -1.20
CA ARG A 38 9.63 -9.31 0.11
C ARG A 38 10.38 -7.97 0.22
N ASN A 39 10.93 -7.49 -0.88
CA ASN A 39 11.68 -6.23 -0.90
C ASN A 39 10.74 -5.02 -0.78
N ILE A 40 9.65 -5.01 -1.54
CA ILE A 40 8.66 -3.94 -1.48
C ILE A 40 7.92 -3.94 -0.12
N GLN A 41 7.62 -5.11 0.44
CA GLN A 41 7.04 -5.22 1.79
C GLN A 41 7.97 -4.63 2.85
N GLY A 42 9.27 -4.93 2.80
CA GLY A 42 10.26 -4.35 3.71
C GLY A 42 10.39 -2.82 3.57
N PHE A 43 10.35 -2.32 2.33
CA PHE A 43 10.42 -0.88 2.06
C PHE A 43 9.19 -0.13 2.59
N PHE A 44 7.99 -0.63 2.33
CA PHE A 44 6.75 -0.06 2.86
C PHE A 44 6.74 -0.10 4.38
N THR A 45 7.13 -1.23 4.98
CA THR A 45 7.23 -1.37 6.45
C THR A 45 8.14 -0.30 7.03
N ALA A 46 9.33 -0.08 6.45
CA ALA A 46 10.27 0.93 6.92
C ALA A 46 9.70 2.36 6.83
N TYR A 47 9.07 2.72 5.70
CA TYR A 47 8.47 4.05 5.53
C TYR A 47 7.30 4.30 6.47
N LEU A 48 6.40 3.33 6.59
CA LEU A 48 5.20 3.44 7.42
C LEU A 48 5.53 3.45 8.91
N SER A 49 6.60 2.78 9.32
CA SER A 49 7.07 2.77 10.72
C SER A 49 7.60 4.14 11.19
N ILE A 50 7.89 5.07 10.27
CA ILE A 50 8.27 6.45 10.62
C ILE A 50 7.03 7.27 11.01
N ASN A 51 5.85 6.86 10.57
CA ASN A 51 4.61 7.55 10.90
C ASN A 51 4.25 7.33 12.38
N ALA A 52 4.37 8.38 13.20
CA ALA A 52 4.13 8.32 14.63
C ALA A 52 2.68 8.01 15.03
N TYR A 53 1.71 8.17 14.13
CA TYR A 53 0.30 7.95 14.41
C TYR A 53 -0.10 6.46 14.43
N TYR A 54 0.74 5.60 13.88
CA TYR A 54 0.45 4.19 13.68
C TYR A 54 1.49 3.28 14.30
N LEU A 55 1.03 2.21 14.94
CA LEU A 55 1.83 1.01 15.20
C LEU A 55 1.76 0.15 13.94
N THR A 56 2.86 0.12 13.18
CA THR A 56 2.98 -0.73 11.97
C THR A 56 3.26 -2.17 12.38
N MET A 57 2.37 -3.08 12.03
CA MET A 57 2.47 -4.50 12.34
C MET A 57 2.52 -5.31 11.04
N PRO A 58 3.68 -5.80 10.60
CA PRO A 58 3.80 -6.68 9.44
C PRO A 58 3.30 -8.10 9.76
N GLU A 59 2.77 -8.80 8.75
CA GLU A 59 2.40 -10.23 8.81
C GLU A 59 1.46 -10.61 9.97
N VAL A 60 0.44 -9.78 10.22
CA VAL A 60 -0.51 -10.03 11.32
C VAL A 60 -1.53 -11.09 10.91
N GLU A 61 -1.61 -12.15 11.73
CA GLU A 61 -2.70 -13.13 11.67
C GLU A 61 -3.99 -12.48 12.19
N LEU A 62 -4.95 -12.29 11.29
CA LEU A 62 -6.33 -11.95 11.62
C LEU A 62 -7.18 -13.23 11.54
N ASN A 63 -8.34 -13.26 12.17
CA ASN A 63 -9.20 -14.45 12.34
C ASN A 63 -9.55 -15.24 11.04
N HIS A 64 -9.20 -14.73 9.86
CA HIS A 64 -9.42 -15.35 8.55
C HIS A 64 -8.21 -15.32 7.59
N GLY A 65 -6.99 -15.04 8.06
CA GLY A 65 -5.79 -15.02 7.22
C GLY A 65 -4.72 -14.03 7.70
N PHE A 66 -3.58 -14.03 7.01
CA PHE A 66 -2.52 -13.04 7.23
C PHE A 66 -2.72 -11.86 6.30
N CYS A 67 -2.46 -10.65 6.80
CA CYS A 67 -2.29 -9.46 5.96
C CYS A 67 -0.81 -9.08 5.88
N ASP A 68 -0.39 -8.46 4.79
CA ASP A 68 1.01 -8.04 4.65
C ASP A 68 1.39 -7.03 5.73
N MET A 69 0.55 -6.03 5.97
CA MET A 69 0.72 -5.02 7.02
C MET A 69 -0.61 -4.55 7.60
N PHE A 70 -0.65 -4.38 8.91
CA PHE A 70 -1.72 -3.68 9.62
C PHE A 70 -1.19 -2.40 10.27
N LEU A 71 -1.87 -1.28 9.99
CA LEU A 71 -1.61 0.01 10.62
C LEU A 71 -2.64 0.24 11.71
N MET A 72 -2.24 -0.07 12.95
CA MET A 72 -3.07 0.13 14.13
C MET A 72 -2.88 1.56 14.65
N PRO A 73 -3.94 2.37 14.77
CA PRO A 73 -3.80 3.73 15.30
C PRO A 73 -3.36 3.70 16.76
N ASP A 74 -2.39 4.53 17.13
CA ASP A 74 -1.96 4.72 18.52
C ASP A 74 -2.93 5.65 19.26
N LEU A 75 -4.10 5.11 19.59
CA LEU A 75 -5.17 5.86 20.26
C LEU A 75 -4.81 6.26 21.70
N GLN A 76 -3.73 5.73 22.28
CA GLN A 76 -3.24 6.18 23.58
C GLN A 76 -2.57 7.54 23.48
N ARG A 77 -1.83 7.78 22.39
CA ARG A 77 -1.14 9.05 22.16
C ARG A 77 -1.98 10.03 21.33
N TYR A 78 -2.77 9.51 20.40
CA TYR A 78 -3.54 10.28 19.42
C TYR A 78 -4.99 9.75 19.36
N PRO A 79 -5.83 10.05 20.37
CA PRO A 79 -7.21 9.57 20.43
C PRO A 79 -8.11 10.13 19.31
N GLU A 80 -7.68 11.17 18.61
CA GLU A 80 -8.37 11.80 17.49
C GLU A 80 -8.17 11.09 16.14
N VAL A 81 -7.32 10.06 16.07
CA VAL A 81 -7.13 9.27 14.83
C VAL A 81 -8.33 8.37 14.61
N GLU A 82 -9.03 8.54 13.48
CA GLU A 82 -10.27 7.80 13.18
C GLU A 82 -10.06 6.62 12.22
N HIS A 83 -8.90 6.53 11.57
CA HIS A 83 -8.65 5.58 10.48
C HIS A 83 -7.60 4.54 10.83
N SER A 84 -7.89 3.27 10.53
CA SER A 84 -6.94 2.15 10.53
C SER A 84 -6.86 1.54 9.12
N TYR A 85 -5.74 0.88 8.82
CA TYR A 85 -5.50 0.34 7.48
C TYR A 85 -5.00 -1.09 7.54
N ILE A 86 -5.59 -1.94 6.71
CA ILE A 86 -5.03 -3.24 6.31
C ILE A 86 -4.47 -3.04 4.92
N LEU A 87 -3.18 -3.32 4.75
CA LEU A 87 -2.49 -3.19 3.47
C LEU A 87 -2.15 -4.59 2.96
N GLU A 88 -2.53 -4.81 1.71
CA GLU A 88 -2.14 -5.99 0.93
C GLU A 88 -1.36 -5.47 -0.28
N LEU A 89 -0.13 -5.96 -0.46
CA LEU A 89 0.72 -5.63 -1.57
C LEU A 89 0.64 -6.77 -2.59
N LYS A 90 0.51 -6.41 -3.88
CA LYS A 90 0.59 -7.37 -4.96
C LYS A 90 1.72 -7.03 -5.90
N TYR A 91 2.78 -7.83 -5.89
CA TYR A 91 3.89 -7.67 -6.82
C TYR A 91 3.65 -8.48 -8.10
N LEU A 92 3.61 -7.80 -9.25
CA LEU A 92 3.55 -8.44 -10.56
C LEU A 92 4.90 -8.27 -11.29
N PRO A 93 5.55 -9.37 -11.70
CA PRO A 93 6.67 -9.32 -12.63
C PRO A 93 6.29 -8.62 -13.94
N LYS A 94 7.24 -7.89 -14.55
CA LYS A 94 7.00 -7.11 -15.78
C LYS A 94 6.38 -7.94 -16.90
N ASP A 95 6.83 -9.18 -17.09
CA ASP A 95 6.35 -10.11 -18.12
C ASP A 95 4.94 -10.65 -17.85
N LYS A 96 4.44 -10.52 -16.62
CA LYS A 96 3.09 -10.95 -16.22
C LYS A 96 2.11 -9.79 -16.03
N PHE A 97 2.60 -8.55 -15.97
CA PHE A 97 1.79 -7.37 -15.71
C PHE A 97 0.63 -7.23 -16.70
N GLU A 98 0.94 -7.28 -17.99
CA GLU A 98 -0.06 -7.17 -19.08
C GLU A 98 -1.14 -8.25 -19.02
N ALA A 99 -0.76 -9.47 -18.66
CA ALA A 99 -1.66 -10.62 -18.64
C ALA A 99 -2.52 -10.70 -17.36
N GLN A 100 -2.02 -10.19 -16.22
CA GLN A 100 -2.61 -10.46 -14.90
C GLN A 100 -3.11 -9.21 -14.16
N SER A 101 -2.69 -8.00 -14.54
CA SER A 101 -3.04 -6.77 -13.83
C SER A 101 -4.56 -6.56 -13.71
N ALA A 102 -5.32 -6.77 -14.78
CA ALA A 102 -6.77 -6.60 -14.77
C ALA A 102 -7.47 -7.59 -13.81
N GLU A 103 -7.05 -8.86 -13.81
CA GLU A 103 -7.59 -9.88 -12.92
C GLU A 103 -7.27 -9.57 -11.45
N GLN A 104 -6.02 -9.17 -11.17
CA GLN A 104 -5.62 -8.80 -9.81
C GLN A 104 -6.37 -7.56 -9.31
N CYS A 105 -6.55 -6.55 -10.16
CA CYS A 105 -7.35 -5.38 -9.81
C CYS A 105 -8.79 -5.72 -9.49
N ASP A 106 -9.42 -6.57 -10.29
CA ASP A 106 -10.78 -7.04 -10.04
C ASP A 106 -10.88 -7.87 -8.75
N ALA A 107 -9.87 -8.70 -8.45
CA ALA A 107 -9.80 -9.45 -7.19
C ALA A 107 -9.76 -8.51 -5.98
N VAL A 108 -8.94 -7.44 -6.04
CA VAL A 108 -8.84 -6.45 -4.96
C VAL A 108 -10.16 -5.68 -4.79
N LEU A 109 -10.83 -5.28 -5.88
CA LEU A 109 -12.14 -4.63 -5.82
C LEU A 109 -13.20 -5.53 -5.15
N ARG A 110 -13.13 -6.84 -5.37
CA ARG A 110 -14.03 -7.83 -4.75
C ARG A 110 -13.75 -8.08 -3.27
N MET A 111 -12.54 -7.82 -2.78
CA MET A 111 -12.14 -8.00 -1.37
C MET A 111 -12.78 -6.98 -0.41
N GLY A 112 -13.40 -5.93 -0.94
CA GLY A 112 -14.31 -5.06 -0.20
C GLY A 112 -13.87 -3.62 -0.18
N ALA A 113 -14.71 -2.77 -0.76
CA ALA A 113 -14.78 -1.38 -0.36
C ALA A 113 -15.07 -1.32 1.16
N GLY A 114 -14.34 -0.49 1.90
CA GLY A 114 -14.79 -0.07 3.23
C GLY A 114 -16.25 0.38 3.15
N LYS A 115 -17.04 0.14 4.21
CA LYS A 115 -18.49 0.41 4.26
C LYS A 115 -18.90 1.86 3.93
N ASP A 116 -17.94 2.75 3.72
CA ASP A 116 -18.07 4.17 3.39
C ASP A 116 -17.72 4.51 1.93
N GLY A 117 -17.40 3.52 1.08
CA GLY A 117 -17.08 3.76 -0.33
C GLY A 117 -15.68 4.34 -0.58
N ARG A 118 -14.81 4.40 0.43
CA ARG A 118 -13.40 4.85 0.30
C ARG A 118 -12.39 3.70 0.16
N GLY A 119 -12.88 2.49 -0.09
CA GLY A 119 -12.02 1.34 -0.33
C GLY A 119 -11.56 1.24 -1.78
N ILE A 120 -10.25 1.11 -1.94
CA ILE A 120 -9.53 0.54 -3.08
C ILE A 120 -9.95 1.07 -4.46
N ASN A 121 -9.25 2.11 -4.91
CA ASN A 121 -9.13 2.35 -6.35
C ASN A 121 -7.90 1.60 -6.86
N CYS A 122 -8.11 0.47 -7.54
CA CYS A 122 -7.17 0.10 -8.60
C CYS A 122 -7.16 1.28 -9.59
N PRO A 123 -6.00 1.75 -10.09
CA PRO A 123 -5.99 2.75 -11.15
C PRO A 123 -6.87 2.25 -12.31
N PRO A 124 -7.94 2.97 -12.68
CA PRO A 124 -8.97 2.47 -13.58
C PRO A 124 -8.48 2.29 -15.03
N ASP A 125 -7.29 2.77 -15.37
CA ASP A 125 -6.66 2.52 -16.64
C ASP A 125 -5.12 2.53 -16.55
N LYS A 126 -4.47 2.03 -17.61
CA LYS A 126 -3.02 2.03 -17.77
C LYS A 126 -2.41 3.44 -17.91
N THR A 127 -3.23 4.47 -18.08
CA THR A 127 -2.80 5.87 -18.25
C THR A 127 -2.74 6.66 -16.93
N ASP A 128 -3.43 6.18 -15.89
CA ASP A 128 -3.40 6.68 -14.52
C ASP A 128 -2.42 5.92 -13.61
N ALA A 129 -1.94 4.76 -14.07
CA ALA A 129 -0.75 4.16 -13.50
C ALA A 129 0.39 5.17 -13.71
N PRO A 130 1.02 5.71 -12.65
CA PRO A 130 2.20 6.55 -12.82
C PRO A 130 3.17 5.81 -13.73
N ASP A 131 3.72 6.49 -14.73
CA ASP A 131 4.62 5.92 -15.75
C ASP A 131 5.66 5.04 -15.05
N TRP A 132 5.42 3.72 -15.05
CA TRP A 132 6.19 2.72 -14.31
C TRP A 132 7.16 2.00 -15.23
N ASP A 133 7.48 2.61 -16.38
CA ASP A 133 8.68 2.27 -17.13
C ASP A 133 9.86 2.48 -16.17
N CYS A 134 10.27 1.36 -15.58
CA CYS A 134 11.42 1.23 -14.72
C CYS A 134 12.60 1.07 -15.69
N PRO A 135 13.43 2.11 -15.88
CA PRO A 135 14.62 1.98 -16.68
C PRO A 135 15.53 1.00 -15.94
N MET A 136 15.98 -0.03 -16.67
CA MET A 136 17.01 -0.95 -16.22
C MET A 136 18.30 -0.22 -15.84
#